data_AF-A0A535DJY7-F1
#
_entry.id   AF-A0A535DJY7-F1
#
_cell.length_a   1.000
_cell.length_b   1.000
_cell.length_c   1.000
_cell.angle_alpha   90.00
_cell.angle_beta   90.00
_cell.angle_gamma   90.00
#
_symmetry.space_group_name_H-M   'P 1'
#
loop_
_entity.id
_entity.type
_entity.pdbx_description
1 polymer ?
#
loop_
_entity_poly.entity_id
_entity_poly.type
_entity_poly.pdbx_seq_one_letter_code
_entity_poly.pdbx_strand_id
1 'polypeptide(L)'
;MNRLVALLIAAFALLPATTLAAPIPSPALSTILAPPPKTDYQEGSASNSTLLEGQFDAKTFVTKTRAPNADEVQQTLARDGFVDGYWRTWVEQGTQHVMVEIVIAFTGGDGAKRWLGASELADKADASYTKALTITGIDNYYGAHFVYAVNHSIGEEFAFVKGNDYFGVIFVSPKDDLATSTPAQATAQYKLAPDATIPKSQWPESITSSTAYQAGYLVGRIVFFVLIAAVILAVAGGVIWFSRRRRLVAVAPGAMAGAMPAATPAAAVQMSPDGAFWWDGQTWRDAQHEVPPMAQRSPDAAFWWDGQKWRPVS
;
A
#
# COMPACT_ATOMS: atom_id res chain seq x y z
N MET A 1 22.17 40.56 -28.15
CA MET A 1 21.60 41.88 -27.82
C MET A 1 20.48 41.65 -26.82
N ASN A 2 20.79 41.78 -25.54
CA ASN A 2 20.40 42.92 -24.66
C ASN A 2 18.95 42.73 -24.13
N ARG A 3 18.76 42.08 -22.97
CA ARG A 3 18.80 42.63 -21.59
C ARG A 3 17.50 43.36 -21.19
N LEU A 4 16.87 42.88 -20.09
CA LEU A 4 16.26 43.61 -18.94
C LEU A 4 15.00 42.87 -18.43
N VAL A 5 15.11 42.13 -17.32
CA VAL A 5 14.79 42.52 -15.91
C VAL A 5 13.30 42.60 -15.61
N ALA A 6 12.83 41.66 -14.79
CA ALA A 6 11.87 41.93 -13.72
C ALA A 6 12.17 40.97 -12.55
N LEU A 7 13.09 41.39 -11.69
CA LEU A 7 13.21 40.91 -10.32
C LEU A 7 11.97 41.43 -9.55
N LEU A 8 11.12 40.51 -9.10
CA LEU A 8 10.20 40.78 -8.00
C LEU A 8 10.67 39.95 -6.80
N ILE A 9 11.64 40.52 -6.08
CA ILE A 9 11.91 40.13 -4.70
C ILE A 9 10.71 40.66 -3.91
N ALA A 10 9.71 39.80 -3.71
CA ALA A 10 8.77 40.02 -2.63
C ALA A 10 9.52 39.75 -1.33
N ALA A 11 10.06 40.81 -0.73
CA ALA A 11 10.49 40.81 0.65
C ALA A 11 9.26 40.58 1.53
N PHE A 12 8.82 39.32 1.66
CA PHE A 12 7.96 38.93 2.78
C PHE A 12 8.82 39.06 4.03
N ALA A 13 8.38 39.96 4.90
CA ALA A 13 8.97 40.20 6.20
C ALA A 13 9.32 38.88 6.90
N LEU A 14 10.55 38.82 7.40
CA LEU A 14 11.03 37.85 8.38
C LEU A 14 10.21 38.03 9.67
N LEU A 15 8.95 37.59 9.66
CA LEU A 15 8.26 37.24 10.88
C LEU A 15 8.97 35.97 11.40
N PRO A 16 9.26 35.87 12.71
CA PRO A 16 9.70 34.61 13.27
C PRO A 16 8.62 33.58 12.91
N ALA A 17 8.95 32.63 12.04
CA ALA A 17 8.13 31.47 11.85
C ALA A 17 8.10 30.78 13.20
N THR A 18 7.06 31.03 13.99
CA THR A 18 6.74 30.15 15.10
C THR A 18 6.49 28.80 14.46
N THR A 19 7.50 27.94 14.51
CA THR A 19 7.37 26.53 14.14
C THR A 19 6.41 25.92 15.15
N LEU A 20 5.11 26.08 14.92
CA LEU A 20 4.11 25.29 15.59
C LEU A 20 4.43 23.83 15.24
N ALA A 21 4.39 22.96 16.24
CA ALA A 21 4.50 21.53 15.98
C ALA A 21 3.45 21.16 14.92
N ALA A 22 3.85 20.38 13.91
CA ALA A 22 2.91 19.87 12.93
C ALA A 22 1.78 19.15 13.67
N PRO A 23 0.51 19.40 13.30
CA PRO A 23 -0.60 18.80 14.00
C PRO A 23 -0.54 17.27 13.84
N ILE A 24 -0.96 16.52 14.85
CA ILE A 24 -0.90 15.05 14.84
C ILE A 24 -2.31 14.51 14.52
N PRO A 25 -2.48 13.64 13.52
CA PRO A 25 -3.77 13.02 13.21
C PRO A 25 -4.37 12.29 14.40
N SER A 26 -5.64 12.59 14.70
CA SER A 26 -6.42 11.90 15.72
C SER A 26 -7.87 11.68 15.24
N PRO A 27 -8.34 10.43 15.09
CA PRO A 27 -7.64 9.17 15.36
C PRO A 27 -6.41 8.94 14.47
N ALA A 28 -5.52 8.03 14.88
CA ALA A 28 -4.35 7.68 14.09
C ALA A 28 -4.74 7.06 12.74
N LEU A 29 -3.98 7.35 11.69
CA LEU A 29 -4.29 6.95 10.31
C LEU A 29 -4.42 5.42 10.12
N SER A 30 -3.69 4.63 10.91
CA SER A 30 -3.79 3.16 10.91
C SER A 30 -5.16 2.63 11.35
N THR A 31 -5.98 3.44 12.01
CA THR A 31 -7.25 3.03 12.63
C THR A 31 -8.49 3.42 11.81
N ILE A 32 -8.31 4.20 10.74
CA ILE A 32 -9.40 4.78 9.95
C ILE A 32 -9.54 4.16 8.55
N LEU A 33 -8.80 3.09 8.28
CA LEU A 33 -8.95 2.28 7.07
C LEU A 33 -9.89 1.10 7.36
N ALA A 34 -10.79 0.83 6.42
CA ALA A 34 -11.76 -0.25 6.54
C ALA A 34 -11.08 -1.62 6.56
N PRO A 35 -11.70 -2.66 7.16
CA PRO A 35 -11.28 -4.03 6.94
C PRO A 35 -11.42 -4.40 5.45
N PRO A 36 -10.69 -5.43 4.97
CA PRO A 36 -10.78 -5.84 3.57
C PRO A 36 -12.17 -6.44 3.25
N PRO A 37 -12.57 -6.47 1.97
CA PRO A 37 -13.93 -6.90 1.58
C PRO A 37 -14.26 -8.33 1.97
N LYS A 38 -13.25 -9.19 2.10
CA LYS A 38 -13.37 -10.61 2.42
C LYS A 38 -12.26 -11.04 3.37
N THR A 39 -12.51 -12.13 4.09
CA THR A 39 -11.59 -12.68 5.11
C THR A 39 -10.39 -13.43 4.54
N ASP A 40 -10.38 -13.73 3.25
CA ASP A 40 -9.28 -14.40 2.53
C ASP A 40 -8.21 -13.43 2.02
N TYR A 41 -8.41 -12.12 2.22
CA TYR A 41 -7.35 -11.13 2.08
C TYR A 41 -6.38 -11.24 3.26
N GLN A 42 -5.11 -11.46 2.95
CA GLN A 42 -4.02 -11.41 3.92
C GLN A 42 -3.27 -10.10 3.79
N GLU A 43 -3.08 -9.43 4.93
CA GLU A 43 -2.32 -8.18 5.00
C GLU A 43 -0.84 -8.43 4.72
N GLY A 44 -0.22 -7.48 4.04
CA GLY A 44 1.21 -7.42 3.82
C GLY A 44 1.95 -7.31 5.15
N SER A 45 3.14 -7.88 5.20
CA SER A 45 4.02 -7.65 6.34
C SER A 45 4.73 -6.32 6.19
N ALA A 46 4.71 -5.48 7.23
CA ALA A 46 5.45 -4.22 7.26
C ALA A 46 6.98 -4.40 7.12
N SER A 47 7.51 -5.60 7.41
CA SER A 47 8.93 -5.91 7.17
C SER A 47 9.25 -6.19 5.70
N ASN A 48 8.24 -6.30 4.83
CA ASN A 48 8.44 -6.45 3.40
C ASN A 48 8.68 -5.09 2.74
N SER A 49 9.94 -4.81 2.42
CA SER A 49 10.35 -3.54 1.80
C SER A 49 9.78 -3.31 0.40
N THR A 50 9.22 -4.33 -0.26
CA THR A 50 8.60 -4.18 -1.59
C THR A 50 7.12 -3.83 -1.52
N LEU A 51 6.48 -3.90 -0.34
CA LEU A 51 5.07 -3.58 -0.17
C LEU A 51 4.89 -2.15 0.34
N LEU A 52 3.80 -1.53 -0.13
CA LEU A 52 3.27 -0.28 0.41
C LEU A 52 2.51 -0.64 1.69
N GLU A 53 3.23 -0.66 2.80
CA GLU A 53 2.73 -1.12 4.08
C GLU A 53 3.25 -0.23 5.19
N GLY A 54 2.35 0.10 6.14
CA GLY A 54 2.63 0.90 7.32
C GLY A 54 2.66 2.41 7.09
N GLN A 55 3.07 3.11 8.16
CA GLN A 55 3.18 4.56 8.18
C GLN A 55 4.31 5.05 7.26
N PHE A 56 4.14 6.23 6.66
CA PHE A 56 5.13 6.86 5.81
C PHE A 56 5.16 8.37 5.95
N ASP A 57 6.36 8.94 5.80
CA ASP A 57 6.59 10.37 5.58
C ASP A 57 6.75 10.66 4.07
N ALA A 58 6.90 11.93 3.69
CA ALA A 58 7.07 12.34 2.30
C ALA A 58 8.31 11.68 1.64
N LYS A 59 9.39 11.45 2.39
CA LYS A 59 10.60 10.78 1.89
C LYS A 59 10.35 9.30 1.60
N THR A 60 9.66 8.63 2.50
CA THR A 60 9.26 7.22 2.37
C THR A 60 8.26 7.07 1.21
N PHE A 61 7.34 8.03 1.05
CA PHE A 61 6.43 8.11 -0.10
C PHE A 61 7.22 8.05 -1.40
N VAL A 62 8.11 9.01 -1.66
CA VAL A 62 8.84 9.07 -2.94
C VAL A 62 9.78 7.88 -3.14
N THR A 63 10.35 7.35 -2.06
CA THR A 63 11.27 6.20 -2.11
C THR A 63 10.54 4.92 -2.48
N LYS A 64 9.46 4.57 -1.75
CA LYS A 64 8.74 3.31 -1.97
C LYS A 64 7.99 3.29 -3.30
N THR A 65 7.46 4.44 -3.70
CA THR A 65 6.69 4.55 -4.93
C THR A 65 7.56 4.81 -6.17
N ARG A 66 8.87 5.04 -5.97
CA ARG A 66 9.84 5.35 -7.03
C ARG A 66 9.40 6.55 -7.87
N ALA A 67 8.90 7.57 -7.21
CA ALA A 67 8.39 8.76 -7.86
C ALA A 67 9.47 9.38 -8.77
N PRO A 68 9.22 9.52 -10.08
CA PRO A 68 10.07 10.39 -10.90
C PRO A 68 9.99 11.82 -10.34
N ASN A 69 11.12 12.53 -10.33
CA ASN A 69 11.22 13.88 -9.73
C ASN A 69 10.88 13.93 -8.23
N ALA A 70 11.46 13.02 -7.44
CA ALA A 70 11.23 12.90 -5.99
C ALA A 70 11.33 14.23 -5.19
N ASP A 71 12.19 15.16 -5.58
CA ASP A 71 12.31 16.46 -4.92
C ASP A 71 11.08 17.36 -5.15
N GLU A 72 10.54 17.37 -6.37
CA GLU A 72 9.34 18.12 -6.73
C GLU A 72 8.10 17.55 -6.03
N VAL A 73 8.03 16.21 -5.91
CA VAL A 73 6.96 15.54 -5.16
C VAL A 73 7.02 15.89 -3.68
N GLN A 74 8.20 15.87 -3.06
CA GLN A 74 8.36 16.28 -1.66
C GLN A 74 8.02 17.76 -1.45
N GLN A 75 8.43 18.65 -2.37
CA GLN A 75 8.06 20.07 -2.30
C GLN A 75 6.55 20.28 -2.45
N THR A 76 5.91 19.52 -3.32
CA THR A 76 4.44 19.55 -3.50
C THR A 76 3.72 19.09 -2.23
N LEU A 77 4.13 17.95 -1.67
CA LEU A 77 3.60 17.45 -0.41
C LEU A 77 3.78 18.48 0.72
N ALA A 78 4.97 19.09 0.83
CA ALA A 78 5.23 20.13 1.82
C ALA A 78 4.34 21.38 1.61
N ARG A 79 4.21 21.85 0.36
CA ARG A 79 3.35 23.00 -0.01
C ARG A 79 1.89 22.73 0.32
N ASP A 80 1.42 21.52 0.05
CA ASP A 80 0.03 21.14 0.28
C ASP A 80 -0.25 20.79 1.74
N GLY A 81 0.79 20.79 2.58
CA GLY A 81 0.67 20.61 4.03
C GLY A 81 0.58 19.15 4.43
N PHE A 82 1.31 18.25 3.77
CA PHE A 82 1.43 16.85 4.18
C PHE A 82 1.84 16.76 5.65
N VAL A 83 1.12 15.93 6.40
CA VAL A 83 1.36 15.68 7.83
C VAL A 83 1.86 14.27 8.05
N ASP A 84 1.12 13.29 7.56
CA ASP A 84 1.37 11.87 7.79
C ASP A 84 0.68 11.04 6.70
N GLY A 85 1.11 9.78 6.54
CA GLY A 85 0.49 8.85 5.63
C GLY A 85 0.55 7.42 6.14
N TYR A 86 -0.41 6.60 5.70
CA TYR A 86 -0.47 5.20 6.05
C TYR A 86 -0.94 4.35 4.88
N TRP A 87 -0.27 3.24 4.62
CA TRP A 87 -0.69 2.24 3.65
C TRP A 87 -1.09 0.94 4.31
N ARG A 88 -1.99 0.21 3.65
CA ARG A 88 -2.22 -1.23 3.86
C ARG A 88 -2.23 -1.93 2.52
N THR A 89 -1.46 -3.00 2.39
CA THR A 89 -1.52 -3.87 1.21
C THR A 89 -2.16 -5.19 1.61
N TRP A 90 -3.05 -5.69 0.78
CA TRP A 90 -3.74 -6.95 1.00
C TRP A 90 -3.68 -7.84 -0.23
N VAL A 91 -3.59 -9.16 -0.02
CA VAL A 91 -3.56 -10.15 -1.10
C VAL A 91 -4.59 -11.24 -0.86
N GLU A 92 -5.52 -11.41 -1.78
CA GLU A 92 -6.57 -12.45 -1.72
C GLU A 92 -6.00 -13.84 -2.03
N GLN A 93 -6.19 -14.78 -1.10
CA GLN A 93 -5.70 -16.15 -1.20
C GLN A 93 -6.58 -17.00 -2.14
N GLY A 94 -6.43 -16.84 -3.44
CA GLY A 94 -7.08 -17.70 -4.44
C GLY A 94 -7.15 -17.08 -5.83
N THR A 95 -7.56 -15.81 -5.89
CA THR A 95 -7.66 -15.00 -7.10
C THR A 95 -6.37 -14.24 -7.40
N GLN A 96 -5.51 -14.06 -6.38
CA GLN A 96 -4.33 -13.19 -6.44
C GLN A 96 -4.69 -11.72 -6.71
N HIS A 97 -5.91 -11.30 -6.35
CA HIS A 97 -6.27 -9.89 -6.30
C HIS A 97 -5.42 -9.20 -5.24
N VAL A 98 -4.93 -8.02 -5.57
CA VAL A 98 -4.21 -7.16 -4.64
C VAL A 98 -5.04 -5.92 -4.41
N MET A 99 -5.23 -5.57 -3.14
CA MET A 99 -5.84 -4.32 -2.72
C MET A 99 -4.78 -3.49 -2.01
N VAL A 100 -4.64 -2.23 -2.39
CA VAL A 100 -3.82 -1.24 -1.67
C VAL A 100 -4.72 -0.12 -1.22
N GLU A 101 -4.64 0.19 0.06
CA GLU A 101 -5.35 1.28 0.69
C GLU A 101 -4.33 2.31 1.14
N ILE A 102 -4.61 3.58 0.89
CA ILE A 102 -3.79 4.71 1.32
C ILE A 102 -4.67 5.73 2.03
N VAL A 103 -4.16 6.29 3.11
CA VAL A 103 -4.67 7.54 3.68
C VAL A 103 -3.51 8.52 3.85
N ILE A 104 -3.73 9.78 3.47
CA ILE A 104 -2.78 10.88 3.64
C ILE A 104 -3.48 12.00 4.38
N ALA A 105 -2.93 12.38 5.54
CA ALA A 105 -3.37 13.55 6.27
C ALA A 105 -2.65 14.79 5.77
N PHE A 106 -3.42 15.85 5.51
CA PHE A 106 -2.92 17.19 5.29
C PHE A 106 -3.27 18.09 6.47
N THR A 107 -2.62 19.25 6.59
CA THR A 107 -2.92 20.25 7.63
C THR A 107 -4.32 20.86 7.49
N GLY A 108 -4.94 20.74 6.32
CA GLY A 108 -6.28 21.24 6.02
C GLY A 108 -6.90 20.53 4.81
N GLY A 109 -8.21 20.75 4.61
CA GLY A 109 -8.97 20.15 3.52
C GLY A 109 -8.57 20.64 2.13
N ASP A 110 -8.06 21.86 2.01
CA ASP A 110 -7.60 22.39 0.72
C ASP A 110 -6.37 21.63 0.18
N GLY A 111 -5.47 21.19 1.06
CA GLY A 111 -4.33 20.33 0.69
C GLY A 111 -4.79 18.98 0.13
N ALA A 112 -5.70 18.31 0.85
CA ALA A 112 -6.26 17.04 0.44
C ALA A 112 -7.00 17.13 -0.91
N LYS A 113 -7.78 18.19 -1.14
CA LYS A 113 -8.48 18.41 -2.43
C LYS A 113 -7.52 18.69 -3.58
N ARG A 114 -6.46 19.47 -3.35
CA ARG A 114 -5.41 19.69 -4.37
C ARG A 114 -4.73 18.38 -4.74
N TRP A 115 -4.41 17.56 -3.75
CA TRP A 115 -3.86 16.23 -3.98
C TRP A 115 -4.82 15.35 -4.79
N LEU A 116 -6.10 15.29 -4.41
CA LEU A 116 -7.12 14.54 -5.16
C LEU A 116 -7.19 14.95 -6.64
N GLY A 117 -7.25 16.26 -6.92
CA GLY A 117 -7.31 16.76 -8.31
C GLY A 117 -6.02 16.52 -9.09
N ALA A 118 -4.86 16.59 -8.42
CA ALA A 118 -3.58 16.26 -9.03
C ALA A 118 -3.47 14.77 -9.37
N SER A 119 -3.90 13.88 -8.45
CA SER A 119 -3.97 12.43 -8.66
C SER A 119 -4.91 12.07 -9.81
N GLU A 120 -6.09 12.68 -9.89
CA GLU A 120 -7.03 12.45 -11.01
C GLU A 120 -6.41 12.84 -12.36
N LEU A 121 -5.75 14.00 -12.43
CA LEU A 121 -5.10 14.47 -13.65
C LEU A 121 -3.96 13.55 -14.07
N ALA A 122 -3.18 13.09 -13.10
CA ALA A 122 -2.11 12.11 -13.27
C ALA A 122 -2.63 10.80 -13.85
N ASP A 123 -3.63 10.20 -13.22
CA ASP A 123 -4.22 8.94 -13.64
C ASP A 123 -4.81 9.02 -15.05
N LYS A 124 -5.52 10.10 -15.38
CA LYS A 124 -6.06 10.35 -16.72
C LYS A 124 -4.98 10.56 -17.80
N ALA A 125 -3.77 10.93 -17.39
CA ALA A 125 -2.63 11.06 -18.30
C ALA A 125 -1.88 9.73 -18.51
N ASP A 126 -2.20 8.67 -17.76
CA ASP A 126 -1.54 7.37 -17.89
C ASP A 126 -2.00 6.68 -19.18
N ALA A 127 -1.06 6.11 -19.93
CA ALA A 127 -1.38 5.42 -21.18
C ALA A 127 -2.28 4.19 -21.00
N SER A 128 -2.35 3.65 -19.77
CA SER A 128 -3.15 2.50 -19.38
C SER A 128 -4.55 2.89 -18.93
N TYR A 129 -4.81 4.19 -18.69
CA TYR A 129 -6.14 4.67 -18.35
C TYR A 129 -7.11 4.46 -19.52
N THR A 130 -8.30 3.96 -19.22
CA THR A 130 -9.31 3.68 -20.25
C THR A 130 -10.61 4.43 -20.04
N LYS A 131 -11.08 4.55 -18.78
CA LYS A 131 -12.35 5.20 -18.46
C LYS A 131 -12.42 5.62 -16.99
N ALA A 132 -13.29 6.58 -16.73
CA ALA A 132 -13.66 6.97 -15.38
C ALA A 132 -14.68 5.97 -14.80
N LEU A 133 -14.62 5.76 -13.49
CA LEU A 133 -15.59 5.02 -12.70
C LEU A 133 -16.38 5.99 -11.82
N THR A 134 -17.64 5.67 -11.55
CA THR A 134 -18.53 6.50 -10.73
C THR A 134 -18.97 5.77 -9.47
N ILE A 135 -19.19 6.55 -8.41
CA ILE A 135 -19.72 6.09 -7.13
C ILE A 135 -20.75 7.10 -6.62
N THR A 136 -21.73 6.63 -5.86
CA THR A 136 -22.77 7.48 -5.27
C THR A 136 -22.55 7.62 -3.76
N GLY A 137 -22.99 8.74 -3.19
CA GLY A 137 -22.87 9.00 -1.75
C GLY A 137 -21.48 9.47 -1.29
N ILE A 138 -20.58 9.81 -2.21
CA ILE A 138 -19.30 10.46 -1.97
C ILE A 138 -19.22 11.65 -2.90
N ASP A 139 -18.87 12.84 -2.39
CA ASP A 139 -18.86 14.07 -3.20
C ASP A 139 -17.49 14.34 -3.84
N ASN A 140 -16.44 14.49 -3.02
CA ASN A 140 -15.09 14.80 -3.48
C ASN A 140 -14.35 13.51 -3.83
N TYR A 141 -14.56 12.96 -5.02
CA TYR A 141 -13.91 11.73 -5.46
C TYR A 141 -13.56 11.75 -6.96
N TYR A 142 -12.69 10.82 -7.35
CA TYR A 142 -12.64 10.30 -8.72
C TYR A 142 -12.49 8.77 -8.69
N GLY A 143 -12.86 8.13 -9.79
CA GLY A 143 -12.61 6.71 -10.00
C GLY A 143 -12.02 6.48 -11.39
N ALA A 144 -11.15 5.49 -11.52
CA ALA A 144 -10.42 5.21 -12.75
C ALA A 144 -10.27 3.70 -12.99
N HIS A 145 -10.35 3.30 -14.26
CA HIS A 145 -10.14 1.94 -14.71
C HIS A 145 -8.99 1.88 -15.71
N PHE A 146 -8.09 0.93 -15.49
CA PHE A 146 -6.84 0.80 -16.21
C PHE A 146 -6.68 -0.61 -16.78
N VAL A 147 -6.12 -0.68 -18.00
CA VAL A 147 -5.75 -1.93 -18.65
C VAL A 147 -4.25 -1.91 -18.93
N TYR A 148 -3.50 -2.71 -18.18
CA TYR A 148 -2.05 -2.77 -18.29
C TYR A 148 -1.62 -3.81 -19.32
N ALA A 149 -1.28 -3.35 -20.52
CA ALA A 149 -0.91 -4.23 -21.63
C ALA A 149 0.34 -5.09 -21.35
N VAL A 150 1.28 -4.59 -20.52
CA VAL A 150 2.57 -5.25 -20.25
C VAL A 150 2.44 -6.58 -19.51
N ASN A 151 1.43 -6.71 -18.64
CA ASN A 151 1.22 -7.87 -17.77
C ASN A 151 -0.22 -8.39 -17.83
N HIS A 152 -1.05 -7.85 -18.73
CA HIS A 152 -2.47 -8.17 -18.90
C HIS A 152 -3.29 -8.04 -17.60
N SER A 153 -2.90 -7.13 -16.70
CA SER A 153 -3.66 -6.87 -15.47
C SER A 153 -4.65 -5.73 -15.63
N ILE A 154 -5.72 -5.79 -14.86
CA ILE A 154 -6.70 -4.72 -14.69
C ILE A 154 -6.42 -4.00 -13.38
N GLY A 155 -6.44 -2.68 -13.42
CA GLY A 155 -6.40 -1.83 -12.24
C GLY A 155 -7.70 -1.05 -12.11
N GLU A 156 -8.23 -0.95 -10.91
CA GLU A 156 -9.30 -0.01 -10.59
C GLU A 156 -8.92 0.79 -9.37
N GLU A 157 -9.17 2.09 -9.42
CA GLU A 157 -8.92 3.01 -8.32
C GLU A 157 -10.17 3.82 -8.03
N PHE A 158 -10.45 4.03 -6.74
CA PHE A 158 -11.29 5.11 -6.25
C PHE A 158 -10.50 5.89 -5.21
N ALA A 159 -10.44 7.20 -5.40
CA ALA A 159 -9.85 8.11 -4.44
C ALA A 159 -10.86 9.18 -4.04
N PHE A 160 -10.83 9.61 -2.79
CA PHE A 160 -11.75 10.62 -2.27
C PHE A 160 -11.13 11.45 -1.14
N VAL A 161 -11.78 12.56 -0.82
CA VAL A 161 -11.40 13.41 0.32
C VAL A 161 -12.53 13.47 1.33
N LYS A 162 -12.19 13.28 2.61
CA LYS A 162 -13.07 13.55 3.75
C LYS A 162 -12.29 14.35 4.79
N GLY A 163 -12.76 15.56 5.10
CA GLY A 163 -12.03 16.45 5.99
C GLY A 163 -10.71 16.93 5.38
N ASN A 164 -9.62 16.75 6.12
CA ASN A 164 -8.24 17.02 5.72
C ASN A 164 -7.50 15.77 5.19
N ASP A 165 -8.21 14.67 5.02
CA ASP A 165 -7.63 13.38 4.68
C ASP A 165 -8.01 12.99 3.24
N TYR A 166 -7.00 12.61 2.47
CA TYR A 166 -7.15 11.93 1.18
C TYR A 166 -7.12 10.42 1.41
N PHE A 167 -8.02 9.70 0.77
CA PHE A 167 -8.09 8.25 0.75
C PHE A 167 -7.96 7.74 -0.68
N GLY A 168 -7.27 6.62 -0.85
CA GLY A 168 -7.20 5.89 -2.12
C GLY A 168 -7.41 4.40 -1.89
N VAL A 169 -8.21 3.78 -2.76
CA VAL A 169 -8.50 2.35 -2.79
C VAL A 169 -8.17 1.85 -4.17
N ILE A 170 -7.14 1.00 -4.26
CA ILE A 170 -6.62 0.49 -5.52
C ILE A 170 -6.77 -1.02 -5.50
N PHE A 171 -7.45 -1.57 -6.50
CA PHE A 171 -7.46 -3.01 -6.78
C PHE A 171 -6.67 -3.30 -8.04
N VAL A 172 -5.89 -4.37 -8.01
CA VAL A 172 -5.22 -4.94 -9.19
C VAL A 172 -5.57 -6.41 -9.30
N SER A 173 -6.03 -6.82 -10.49
CA SER A 173 -6.38 -8.20 -10.79
C SER A 173 -5.70 -8.69 -12.08
N PRO A 174 -5.30 -9.97 -12.17
CA PRO A 174 -4.89 -10.58 -13.43
C PRO A 174 -6.05 -10.79 -14.42
N LYS A 175 -7.30 -10.46 -14.04
CA LYS A 175 -8.51 -10.62 -14.85
C LYS A 175 -9.42 -9.41 -14.68
N ASP A 176 -10.33 -9.23 -15.63
CA ASP A 176 -11.40 -8.25 -15.51
C ASP A 176 -12.56 -8.82 -14.68
N ASP A 177 -12.34 -8.98 -13.37
CA ASP A 177 -13.25 -9.61 -12.42
C ASP A 177 -13.40 -8.85 -11.09
N LEU A 178 -12.97 -7.58 -11.05
CA LEU A 178 -13.08 -6.72 -9.86
C LEU A 178 -14.54 -6.30 -9.59
N ALA A 179 -15.39 -6.27 -10.61
CA ALA A 179 -16.82 -5.99 -10.54
C ALA A 179 -17.16 -4.77 -9.66
N THR A 180 -17.81 -4.97 -8.50
CA THR A 180 -18.19 -3.90 -7.57
C THR A 180 -17.27 -3.79 -6.36
N SER A 181 -16.15 -4.50 -6.33
CA SER A 181 -15.24 -4.57 -5.17
C SER A 181 -14.64 -3.21 -4.82
N THR A 182 -14.07 -2.53 -5.82
CA THR A 182 -13.44 -1.21 -5.67
C THR A 182 -14.42 -0.15 -5.13
N PRO A 183 -15.61 0.09 -5.73
CA PRO A 183 -16.54 1.08 -5.21
C PRO A 183 -17.16 0.66 -3.85
N ALA A 184 -17.35 -0.64 -3.59
CA ALA A 184 -17.84 -1.10 -2.29
C ALA A 184 -16.83 -0.80 -1.17
N GLN A 185 -15.54 -1.05 -1.41
CA GLN A 185 -14.48 -0.76 -0.43
C GLN A 185 -14.29 0.74 -0.23
N ALA A 186 -14.33 1.56 -1.29
CA ALA A 186 -14.30 3.01 -1.16
C ALA A 186 -15.49 3.55 -0.34
N THR A 187 -16.69 2.99 -0.55
CA THR A 187 -17.87 3.31 0.28
C THR A 187 -17.66 2.93 1.75
N ALA A 188 -17.07 1.75 2.02
CA ALA A 188 -16.81 1.29 3.36
C ALA A 188 -15.80 2.20 4.09
N GLN A 189 -14.71 2.58 3.41
CA GLN A 189 -13.75 3.54 3.94
C GLN A 189 -14.39 4.91 4.20
N TYR A 190 -15.15 5.46 3.26
CA TYR A 190 -15.79 6.77 3.45
C TYR A 190 -16.72 6.82 4.66
N LYS A 191 -17.46 5.73 4.91
CA LYS A 191 -18.35 5.59 6.07
C LYS A 191 -17.58 5.48 7.39
N LEU A 192 -16.43 4.79 7.39
CA LEU A 192 -15.59 4.64 8.58
C LEU A 192 -14.80 5.90 8.91
N ALA A 193 -14.32 6.61 7.89
CA ALA A 193 -13.45 7.77 8.05
C ALA A 193 -14.10 8.85 8.92
N PRO A 194 -13.35 9.49 9.85
CA PRO A 194 -13.85 10.61 10.62
C PRO A 194 -14.13 11.82 9.71
N ASP A 195 -14.83 12.82 10.22
CA ASP A 195 -15.07 14.07 9.48
C ASP A 195 -13.80 14.89 9.23
N ALA A 196 -12.77 14.67 10.05
CA ALA A 196 -11.40 15.19 9.93
C ALA A 196 -10.49 14.50 10.98
N THR A 197 -9.22 14.24 10.66
CA THR A 197 -8.21 13.82 11.65
C THR A 197 -7.45 14.99 12.29
N ILE A 198 -7.44 16.16 11.62
CA ILE A 198 -6.96 17.42 12.19
C ILE A 198 -8.18 18.33 12.47
N PRO A 199 -8.35 18.86 13.69
CA PRO A 199 -9.48 19.74 14.00
C PRO A 199 -9.56 20.92 13.03
N LYS A 200 -10.76 21.19 12.48
CA LYS A 200 -10.98 22.25 11.48
C LYS A 200 -10.51 23.64 11.94
N SER A 201 -10.57 23.92 13.25
CA SER A 201 -10.06 25.16 13.83
C SER A 201 -8.55 25.36 13.70
N GLN A 202 -7.80 24.29 13.40
CA GLN A 202 -6.35 24.30 13.18
C GLN A 202 -5.99 24.40 11.69
N TRP A 203 -6.98 24.36 10.79
CA TRP A 203 -6.71 24.36 9.35
C TRP A 203 -6.22 25.74 8.89
N PRO A 204 -5.17 25.83 8.05
CA PRO A 204 -4.68 27.11 7.53
C PRO A 204 -5.76 27.96 6.87
N GLU A 205 -6.67 27.35 6.10
CA GLU A 205 -7.79 28.02 5.45
C GLU A 205 -8.85 28.57 6.41
N SER A 206 -8.91 28.07 7.66
CA SER A 206 -9.79 28.60 8.70
C SER A 206 -9.18 29.79 9.45
N ILE A 207 -7.85 29.93 9.42
CA ILE A 207 -7.09 31.00 10.09
C ILE A 207 -6.82 32.15 9.11
N THR A 208 -6.59 31.84 7.83
CA THR A 208 -6.36 32.82 6.77
C THR A 208 -7.49 32.78 5.75
N SER A 209 -8.42 33.74 5.85
CA SER A 209 -9.35 34.06 4.76
C SER A 209 -8.58 34.77 3.65
N SER A 210 -7.87 34.02 2.81
CA SER A 210 -7.00 34.61 1.78
C SER A 210 -7.07 33.84 0.47
N THR A 211 -7.66 34.52 -0.51
CA THR A 211 -7.64 34.24 -1.95
C THR A 211 -6.24 34.01 -2.54
N ALA A 212 -5.15 34.23 -1.78
CA ALA A 212 -3.78 33.97 -2.21
C ALA A 212 -3.40 32.48 -2.28
N TYR A 213 -4.06 31.60 -1.51
CA TYR A 213 -3.78 30.15 -1.55
C TYR A 213 -4.29 29.48 -2.84
N GLN A 214 -5.17 30.15 -3.59
CA GLN A 214 -5.73 29.70 -4.86
C GLN A 214 -4.80 30.00 -6.06
N ALA A 215 -3.79 30.85 -5.90
CA ALA A 215 -2.93 31.31 -7.00
C ALA A 215 -1.76 30.35 -7.35
N GLY A 216 -1.54 29.29 -6.56
CA GLY A 216 -0.53 28.26 -6.82
C GLY A 216 -0.95 27.18 -7.83
N TYR A 217 -2.13 27.32 -8.43
CA TYR A 217 -2.79 26.29 -9.24
C TYR A 217 -2.18 26.05 -10.64
N LEU A 218 -1.25 26.88 -11.11
CA LEU A 218 -0.84 26.88 -12.52
C LEU A 218 0.60 26.45 -12.83
N VAL A 219 1.44 26.16 -11.82
CA VAL A 219 2.84 25.79 -12.04
C VAL A 219 3.15 24.48 -11.32
N GLY A 220 2.93 23.38 -12.02
CA GLY A 220 3.20 22.01 -11.55
C GLY A 220 2.55 20.95 -12.43
N ARG A 221 2.34 21.26 -13.71
CA ARG A 221 1.99 20.26 -14.72
C ARG A 221 3.29 19.65 -15.16
N ILE A 222 3.60 18.45 -14.67
CA ILE A 222 4.28 17.34 -15.36
C ILE A 222 4.94 16.46 -14.27
N VAL A 223 4.53 15.19 -14.29
CA VAL A 223 5.05 14.02 -13.56
C VAL A 223 4.50 13.71 -12.16
N PHE A 224 3.35 13.03 -12.14
CA PHE A 224 2.90 12.23 -11.00
C PHE A 224 2.35 10.90 -11.54
N PHE A 225 3.19 9.86 -11.71
CA PHE A 225 2.75 8.51 -12.13
C PHE A 225 3.18 7.45 -11.12
N VAL A 226 2.61 7.49 -9.92
CA VAL A 226 3.35 6.97 -8.77
C VAL A 226 2.64 5.85 -8.01
N LEU A 227 1.31 5.85 -7.92
CA LEU A 227 0.64 4.84 -7.09
C LEU A 227 0.45 3.52 -7.83
N ILE A 228 -0.18 3.50 -9.00
CA ILE A 228 -0.52 2.23 -9.64
C ILE A 228 0.72 1.51 -10.21
N ALA A 229 1.71 2.24 -10.72
CA ALA A 229 2.98 1.65 -11.17
C ALA A 229 3.71 0.90 -10.03
N ALA A 230 3.68 1.42 -8.79
CA ALA A 230 4.24 0.76 -7.62
C ALA A 230 3.46 -0.50 -7.23
N VAL A 231 2.11 -0.45 -7.29
CA VAL A 231 1.25 -1.62 -7.07
C VAL A 231 1.50 -2.70 -8.14
N ILE A 232 1.67 -2.33 -9.40
CA ILE A 232 2.01 -3.26 -10.49
C ILE A 232 3.34 -3.96 -10.26
N LEU A 233 4.37 -3.22 -9.83
CA LEU A 233 5.67 -3.83 -9.51
C LEU A 233 5.58 -4.80 -8.33
N ALA A 234 4.77 -4.48 -7.31
CA ALA A 234 4.49 -5.38 -6.19
C ALA A 234 3.68 -6.62 -6.59
N VAL A 235 2.65 -6.47 -7.44
CA VAL A 235 1.82 -7.57 -7.98
C VAL A 235 2.65 -8.46 -8.90
N ALA A 236 3.42 -7.90 -9.84
CA ALA A 236 4.29 -8.65 -10.72
C ALA A 236 5.37 -9.40 -9.91
N GLY A 237 5.98 -8.74 -8.92
CA GLY A 237 6.93 -9.39 -8.01
C GLY A 237 6.29 -10.53 -7.20
N GLY A 238 5.09 -10.31 -6.65
CA GLY A 238 4.35 -11.26 -5.83
C GLY A 238 3.81 -12.45 -6.62
N VAL A 239 3.23 -12.22 -7.80
CA VAL A 239 2.73 -13.26 -8.72
C VAL A 239 3.89 -14.06 -9.30
N ILE A 240 5.02 -13.44 -9.66
CA ILE A 240 6.24 -14.17 -10.08
C ILE A 240 6.78 -15.01 -8.91
N TRP A 241 6.80 -14.49 -7.69
CA TRP A 241 7.25 -15.24 -6.52
C TRP A 241 6.32 -16.41 -6.15
N PHE A 242 4.99 -16.20 -6.14
CA PHE A 242 4.00 -17.23 -5.86
C PHE A 242 3.90 -18.27 -6.98
N SER A 243 3.97 -17.87 -8.24
CA SER A 243 3.99 -18.80 -9.38
C SER A 243 5.30 -19.59 -9.44
N ARG A 244 6.44 -19.03 -9.04
CA ARG A 244 7.70 -19.77 -8.87
C ARG A 244 7.64 -20.74 -7.68
N ARG A 245 7.04 -20.35 -6.55
CA ARG A 245 6.77 -21.26 -5.43
C ARG A 245 5.85 -22.42 -5.82
N ARG A 246 4.82 -22.17 -6.63
CA ARG A 246 3.92 -23.23 -7.14
C ARG A 246 4.55 -24.09 -8.25
N ARG A 247 5.39 -23.51 -9.12
CA ARG A 247 6.09 -24.26 -10.20
C ARG A 247 7.27 -25.09 -9.69
N LEU A 248 7.90 -24.72 -8.59
CA LEU A 248 8.91 -25.57 -7.94
C LEU A 248 8.30 -26.79 -7.23
N VAL A 249 6.98 -26.81 -7.02
CA VAL A 249 6.24 -28.00 -6.55
C VAL A 249 5.62 -28.79 -7.71
N ALA A 250 5.54 -28.21 -8.92
CA ALA A 250 4.82 -28.80 -10.07
C ALA A 250 5.69 -29.12 -11.30
N VAL A 251 7.03 -28.97 -11.25
CA VAL A 251 7.92 -29.41 -12.33
C VAL A 251 9.06 -30.26 -11.78
N ALA A 252 8.74 -31.53 -11.54
CA ALA A 252 9.65 -32.62 -11.86
C ALA A 252 8.87 -33.64 -12.71
N PRO A 253 8.97 -33.59 -14.05
CA PRO A 253 8.57 -34.71 -14.89
C PRO A 253 9.76 -35.65 -15.01
N GLY A 254 9.75 -36.70 -14.20
CA GLY A 254 10.77 -37.72 -14.18
C GLY A 254 10.26 -39.03 -13.60
N ALA A 255 9.28 -39.62 -14.29
CA ALA A 255 8.98 -41.06 -14.31
C ALA A 255 8.53 -41.77 -13.02
N MET A 256 7.32 -42.33 -13.12
CA MET A 256 6.79 -43.55 -12.48
C MET A 256 6.14 -43.44 -11.08
N ALA A 257 4.87 -43.85 -11.09
CA ALA A 257 4.13 -44.57 -10.06
C ALA A 257 3.37 -43.80 -8.97
N GLY A 258 2.04 -44.02 -8.97
CA GLY A 258 1.29 -44.30 -7.75
C GLY A 258 0.52 -43.14 -7.13
N ALA A 259 -0.79 -43.13 -7.34
CA ALA A 259 -1.73 -42.35 -6.54
C ALA A 259 -1.60 -42.68 -5.04
N MET A 260 -1.55 -41.68 -4.16
CA MET A 260 -1.82 -41.84 -2.72
C MET A 260 -2.52 -40.61 -2.11
N PRO A 261 -3.34 -40.79 -1.06
CA PRO A 261 -4.33 -39.82 -0.59
C PRO A 261 -3.77 -38.82 0.42
N ALA A 262 -4.41 -37.66 0.50
CA ALA A 262 -4.09 -36.57 1.42
C ALA A 262 -4.22 -37.00 2.89
N ALA A 263 -3.16 -36.83 3.68
CA ALA A 263 -3.13 -37.04 5.12
C ALA A 263 -3.25 -35.72 5.89
N THR A 264 -3.97 -35.78 7.01
CA THR A 264 -4.33 -34.73 7.97
C THR A 264 -3.10 -33.95 8.51
N PRO A 265 -3.18 -32.61 8.72
CA PRO A 265 -2.02 -31.85 9.21
C PRO A 265 -1.73 -32.16 10.69
N ALA A 266 -0.55 -32.71 10.95
CA ALA A 266 0.00 -32.88 12.30
C ALA A 266 0.39 -31.52 12.91
N ALA A 267 0.29 -31.40 14.24
CA ALA A 267 0.61 -30.20 14.99
C ALA A 267 2.03 -29.69 14.65
N ALA A 268 2.13 -28.42 14.26
CA ALA A 268 3.39 -27.81 13.83
C ALA A 268 4.37 -27.71 15.01
N VAL A 269 5.60 -28.21 14.83
CA VAL A 269 6.70 -28.06 15.79
C VAL A 269 7.05 -26.58 15.92
N GLN A 270 7.07 -26.05 17.14
CA GLN A 270 7.48 -24.67 17.40
C GLN A 270 9.00 -24.55 17.42
N MET A 271 9.55 -23.77 16.50
CA MET A 271 10.99 -23.54 16.34
C MET A 271 11.43 -22.18 16.89
N SER A 272 12.69 -22.06 17.31
CA SER A 272 13.31 -20.78 17.64
C SER A 272 13.48 -19.90 16.38
N PRO A 273 13.62 -18.57 16.50
CA PRO A 273 13.74 -17.68 15.33
C PRO A 273 14.93 -17.97 14.42
N ASP A 274 16.03 -18.45 14.98
CA ASP A 274 17.22 -18.90 14.26
C ASP A 274 17.10 -20.35 13.75
N GLY A 275 16.03 -21.06 14.12
CA GLY A 275 15.77 -22.45 13.78
C GLY A 275 16.79 -23.43 14.37
N ALA A 276 17.59 -23.03 15.36
CA ALA A 276 18.54 -23.92 16.01
C ALA A 276 17.88 -24.83 17.04
N PHE A 277 16.74 -24.42 17.61
CA PHE A 277 16.07 -25.14 18.69
C PHE A 277 14.58 -25.37 18.41
N TRP A 278 14.03 -26.44 18.99
CA TRP A 278 12.59 -26.69 19.04
C TRP A 278 12.09 -26.68 20.48
N TRP A 279 10.84 -26.29 20.70
CA TRP A 279 10.24 -26.21 22.03
C TRP A 279 9.54 -27.52 22.39
N ASP A 280 9.96 -28.18 23.48
CA ASP A 280 9.35 -29.43 23.95
C ASP A 280 8.13 -29.23 24.87
N GLY A 281 7.77 -27.98 25.16
CA GLY A 281 6.75 -27.61 26.13
C GLY A 281 7.31 -27.08 27.45
N GLN A 282 8.59 -27.35 27.74
CA GLN A 282 9.27 -26.95 28.98
C GLN A 282 10.62 -26.28 28.74
N THR A 283 11.38 -26.72 27.74
CA THR A 283 12.73 -26.24 27.43
C THR A 283 13.00 -26.29 25.92
N TRP A 284 13.92 -25.42 25.48
CA TRP A 284 14.42 -25.43 24.12
C TRP A 284 15.41 -26.58 23.93
N ARG A 285 15.19 -27.40 22.90
CA ARG A 285 15.99 -28.58 22.55
C ARG A 285 16.73 -28.37 21.24
N ASP A 286 17.96 -28.83 21.16
CA ASP A 286 18.79 -28.66 19.97
C ASP A 286 18.22 -29.47 18.80
N ALA A 287 17.80 -28.78 17.75
CA ALA A 287 17.18 -29.39 16.57
C ALA A 287 18.18 -30.15 15.68
N GLN A 288 19.48 -30.08 15.94
CA GLN A 288 20.51 -30.88 15.26
C GLN A 288 20.79 -32.21 15.97
N HIS A 289 20.46 -32.35 17.24
CA HIS A 289 20.80 -33.54 18.03
C HIS A 289 19.59 -34.25 18.62
N GLU A 290 18.46 -33.55 18.74
CA GLU A 290 17.23 -34.10 19.31
C GLU A 290 16.06 -33.85 18.36
N VAL A 291 15.32 -34.92 18.06
CA VAL A 291 14.18 -34.81 17.16
C VAL A 291 12.86 -34.81 17.92
N PRO A 292 11.95 -33.85 17.68
CA PRO A 292 10.66 -33.82 18.34
C PRO A 292 9.88 -35.13 18.11
N PRO A 293 9.34 -35.76 19.16
CA PRO A 293 8.55 -36.99 19.03
C PRO A 293 7.30 -36.82 18.16
N MET A 294 6.74 -35.61 18.14
CA MET A 294 5.56 -35.25 17.35
C MET A 294 5.90 -34.81 15.91
N ALA A 295 7.17 -34.71 15.55
CA ALA A 295 7.56 -34.26 14.21
C ALA A 295 7.17 -35.30 13.16
N GLN A 296 6.55 -34.84 12.08
CA GLN A 296 6.32 -35.66 10.89
C GLN A 296 7.66 -36.19 10.37
N ARG A 297 7.73 -37.48 10.10
CA ARG A 297 8.92 -38.15 9.53
C ARG A 297 8.78 -38.36 8.03
N SER A 298 9.90 -38.39 7.33
CA SER A 298 9.94 -38.87 5.95
C SER A 298 9.63 -40.37 5.90
N PRO A 299 9.15 -40.91 4.78
CA PRO A 299 8.81 -42.33 4.65
C PRO A 299 9.98 -43.30 4.93
N ASP A 300 11.22 -42.85 4.69
CA ASP A 300 12.46 -43.56 4.98
C ASP A 300 13.01 -43.30 6.40
N ALA A 301 12.29 -42.50 7.19
CA ALA A 301 12.66 -42.05 8.54
C ALA A 301 14.00 -41.30 8.67
N ALA A 302 14.66 -40.96 7.55
CA ALA A 302 15.94 -40.26 7.54
C ALA A 302 15.80 -38.76 7.87
N PHE A 303 14.59 -38.21 7.75
CA PHE A 303 14.31 -36.79 7.97
C PHE A 303 13.08 -36.56 8.84
N TRP A 304 13.03 -35.40 9.48
CA TRP A 304 11.88 -34.90 10.20
C TRP A 304 11.50 -33.48 9.74
N TRP A 305 10.22 -33.14 9.80
CA TRP A 305 9.69 -31.86 9.37
C TRP A 305 9.60 -30.88 10.54
N ASP A 306 10.30 -29.74 10.42
CA ASP A 306 10.32 -28.69 11.46
C ASP A 306 9.23 -27.63 11.30
N GLY A 307 8.30 -27.80 10.34
CA GLY A 307 7.29 -26.82 9.97
C GLY A 307 7.70 -25.91 8.80
N GLN A 308 8.99 -25.85 8.44
CA GLN A 308 9.51 -25.04 7.34
C GLN A 308 10.41 -25.83 6.37
N LYS A 309 11.20 -26.78 6.87
CA LYS A 309 12.13 -27.63 6.10
C LYS A 309 12.28 -29.02 6.71
N TRP A 310 12.73 -29.95 5.87
CA TRP A 310 13.15 -31.28 6.31
C TRP A 310 14.56 -31.23 6.91
N ARG A 311 14.73 -31.80 8.10
CA ARG A 311 16.00 -31.90 8.83
C ARG A 311 16.42 -33.36 8.96
N PRO A 312 17.72 -33.67 8.87
CA PRO A 312 18.21 -35.03 9.06
C PRO A 312 17.93 -35.47 10.50
N VAL A 313 17.69 -36.76 10.66
CA VAL A 313 17.69 -37.44 11.96
C VAL A 313 19.13 -37.85 12.25
N SER A 314 19.80 -37.11 13.13
CA SER A 314 21.16 -37.41 13.63
C SER A 314 21.14 -38.18 14.95
#